data_AF-A0AAQ0QFZ5-F1
#
_entry.id   AF-A0AAQ0QFZ5-F1
#
_cell.length_a   1.000
_cell.length_b   1.000
_cell.length_c   1.000
_cell.angle_alpha   90.00
_cell.angle_beta   90.00
_cell.angle_gamma   90.00
#
_symmetry.space_group_name_H-M   'P 1'
#
loop_
_entity.id
_entity.type
_entity.pdbx_description
1 polymer ?
#
loop_
_entity_poly.entity_id
_entity_poly.type
_entity_poly.pdbx_seq_one_letter_code
_entity_poly.pdbx_strand_id
1 'polypeptide(L)' 'MKKESFTEVSTQDLRDRLAVMEKDYAQLKINHAISPLDSPAKITHARKAIARVKTELRQRELNNK' A
#
# COMPACT_ATOMS: atom_id res chain seq x y z
N MET A 1 -9.70 -13.76 0.31
CA MET A 1 -8.87 -12.56 0.51
C MET A 1 -9.06 -12.08 1.95
N LYS A 2 -8.13 -12.42 2.85
CA LYS A 2 -8.22 -12.05 4.27
C LYS A 2 -8.11 -10.51 4.35
N LYS A 3 -9.04 -9.87 5.08
CA LYS A 3 -8.92 -8.45 5.41
C LYS A 3 -7.74 -8.35 6.38
N GLU A 4 -6.57 -7.94 5.89
CA GLU A 4 -5.47 -7.57 6.78
C GLU A 4 -5.97 -6.39 7.62
N SER A 5 -6.16 -6.66 8.90
CA SER A 5 -6.68 -5.73 9.89
C SER A 5 -5.59 -4.69 10.16
N PHE A 6 -5.58 -3.60 9.38
CA PHE A 6 -4.78 -2.41 9.69
C PHE A 6 -5.26 -1.69 10.96
N THR A 7 -6.37 -2.13 11.54
CA THR A 7 -7.03 -1.61 12.75
C THR A 7 -6.14 -1.59 14.00
N GLU A 8 -5.14 -2.48 14.09
CA GLU A 8 -4.27 -2.58 15.29
C GLU A 8 -3.03 -1.66 15.22
N VAL A 9 -2.74 -1.07 14.06
CA VAL A 9 -1.54 -0.25 13.85
C VAL A 9 -1.84 1.23 14.13
N SER A 10 -0.90 1.94 14.76
CA SER A 10 -1.01 3.39 15.00
C SER A 10 -1.16 4.17 13.70
N THR A 11 -1.84 5.32 13.74
CA THR A 11 -1.99 6.20 12.56
C THR A 11 -0.65 6.67 12.02
N GLN A 12 0.34 6.86 12.90
CA GLN A 12 1.68 7.28 12.52
C GLN A 12 2.42 6.14 11.79
N ASP A 13 2.45 4.94 12.38
CA ASP A 13 3.09 3.77 11.78
C ASP A 13 2.47 3.39 10.43
N LEU A 14 1.15 3.59 10.26
CA LEU A 14 0.48 3.39 8.97
C LEU A 14 0.96 4.37 7.90
N ARG A 15 1.26 5.62 8.26
CA ARG A 15 1.80 6.62 7.32
C ARG A 15 3.24 6.29 6.95
N ASP A 16 4.05 5.89 7.93
CA ASP A 16 5.45 5.50 7.68
C ASP A 16 5.51 4.26 6.77
N ARG A 17 4.65 3.27 7.03
CA ARG A 17 4.53 2.08 6.17
C ARG A 17 4.00 2.41 4.78
N LEU A 18 3.07 3.36 4.66
CA LEU A 18 2.59 3.85 3.36
C LEU A 18 3.73 4.44 2.53
N ALA A 19 4.60 5.26 3.14
CA ALA A 19 5.73 5.87 2.45
C ALA A 19 6.73 4.82 1.92
N VAL A 20 7.03 3.79 2.72
CA VAL A 20 7.87 2.67 2.28
C VAL A 20 7.20 1.91 1.12
N MET A 21 5.92 1.60 1.24
CA MET A 21 5.17 0.88 0.20
C MET A 21 5.10 1.66 -1.12
N GLU A 22 4.97 2.98 -1.08
CA GLU A 22 4.97 3.83 -2.27
C GLU A 22 6.34 3.85 -2.95
N LYS A 23 7.43 3.91 -2.17
CA LYS A 23 8.80 3.81 -2.67
C LYS A 23 9.04 2.45 -3.34
N ASP A 24 8.65 1.37 -2.68
CA ASP A 24 8.79 0.01 -3.23
C ASP A 24 7.97 -0.16 -4.51
N TYR A 25 6.75 0.39 -4.56
CA TYR A 25 5.92 0.37 -5.76
C TYR A 25 6.55 1.12 -6.93
N ALA A 26 7.13 2.30 -6.68
CA ALA A 26 7.85 3.06 -7.69
C ALA A 26 9.05 2.28 -8.24
N GLN A 27 9.85 1.67 -7.36
CA GLN A 27 10.95 0.81 -7.76
C GLN A 27 10.47 -0.41 -8.55
N LEU A 28 9.37 -1.04 -8.13
CA LEU A 28 8.79 -2.20 -8.83
C LEU A 28 8.35 -1.84 -10.26
N LYS A 29 7.78 -0.63 -10.44
CA LYS A 29 7.36 -0.11 -11.75
C LYS A 29 8.56 0.17 -12.65
N ILE A 30 9.63 0.78 -12.11
CA ILE A 30 10.88 1.03 -12.83
C ILE A 30 11.51 -0.31 -13.25
N ASN A 31 11.63 -1.26 -12.31
CA ASN A 31 12.18 -2.57 -12.58
C ASN A 31 11.39 -3.31 -13.66
N HIS A 32 10.05 -3.24 -13.66
CA HIS A 32 9.20 -3.82 -14.69
C HIS A 32 9.37 -3.17 -16.06
N ALA A 33 9.63 -1.86 -16.11
CA ALA A 33 9.89 -1.14 -17.34
C ALA A 33 11.26 -1.47 -17.94
N ILE A 34 12.27 -1.74 -17.09
CA ILE A 34 13.64 -2.10 -17.52
C ILE A 34 13.71 -3.57 -17.92
N SER A 35 13.09 -4.45 -17.15
CA SER A 35 13.01 -5.88 -17.42
C SER A 35 11.58 -6.36 -17.19
N PRO A 36 10.90 -6.94 -18.19
CA PRO A 36 9.57 -7.49 -18.02
C PRO A 36 9.56 -8.50 -16.86
N LEU A 37 8.97 -8.11 -15.73
CA LEU A 37 8.81 -9.02 -14.59
C LEU A 37 7.93 -10.23 -14.99
N ASP A 38 8.35 -11.43 -14.60
CA ASP A 38 7.59 -12.68 -14.74
C ASP A 38 6.19 -12.65 -14.10
N SER A 39 5.98 -11.76 -13.13
CA SER A 39 4.69 -11.63 -12.44
C SER A 39 4.22 -10.18 -12.35
N PRO A 40 3.54 -9.67 -13.39
CA PRO A 40 2.87 -8.35 -13.38
C PRO A 40 1.81 -8.23 -12.27
N ALA A 41 1.31 -9.38 -11.77
CA ALA A 41 0.37 -9.45 -10.66
C ALA A 41 0.94 -8.79 -9.39
N LYS A 42 2.26 -8.83 -9.15
CA LYS A 42 2.88 -8.17 -7.98
C LYS A 42 2.63 -6.66 -7.97
N ILE A 43 2.67 -6.00 -9.13
CA ILE A 43 2.38 -4.57 -9.26
C ILE A 43 0.91 -4.29 -8.90
N THR A 44 -0.02 -5.11 -9.39
CA THR A 44 -1.44 -4.92 -9.08
C THR A 44 -1.76 -5.22 -7.61
N HIS A 45 -1.11 -6.20 -6.99
CA HIS A 45 -1.21 -6.48 -5.55
C HIS A 45 -0.67 -5.33 -4.71
N ALA A 46 0.53 -4.82 -5.00
CA ALA A 46 1.13 -3.68 -4.31
C ALA A 46 0.23 -2.43 -4.39
N ARG A 47 -0.29 -2.13 -5.58
CA ARG A 47 -1.25 -1.03 -5.78
C ARG A 47 -2.52 -1.19 -4.93
N LYS A 48 -3.08 -2.41 -4.88
CA LYS A 48 -4.26 -2.71 -4.04
C LYS A 48 -3.95 -2.58 -2.55
N ALA A 49 -2.76 -2.95 -2.11
CA ALA A 49 -2.33 -2.82 -0.72
C ALA A 49 -2.21 -1.34 -0.30
N ILE A 50 -1.57 -0.50 -1.12
CA ILE A 50 -1.48 0.95 -0.92
C ILE A 50 -2.89 1.57 -0.80
N ALA A 51 -3.80 1.19 -1.70
CA ALA A 51 -5.16 1.71 -1.68
C ALA A 51 -5.89 1.38 -0.37
N ARG A 52 -5.72 0.17 0.18
CA ARG A 52 -6.34 -0.22 1.47
C ARG A 52 -5.81 0.62 2.63
N VAL A 53 -4.50 0.85 2.69
CA VAL A 53 -3.88 1.68 3.72
C VAL A 53 -4.41 3.11 3.64
N LYS A 54 -4.53 3.68 2.43
CA LYS A 54 -5.14 5.01 2.23
C LYS A 54 -6.61 5.05 2.66
N THR A 55 -7.39 4.02 2.34
CA THR A 55 -8.79 3.93 2.77
C THR A 55 -8.93 3.88 4.29
N GLU A 56 -8.10 3.09 4.97
CA GLU A 56 -8.09 3.01 6.44
C GLU A 56 -7.75 4.37 7.07
N LEU A 57 -6.68 5.04 6.58
CA LEU A 57 -6.32 6.39 7.04
C LEU A 57 -7.50 7.36 6.87
N ARG A 58 -8.17 7.32 5.72
CA ARG A 58 -9.34 8.16 5.47
C ARG A 58 -10.52 7.83 6.37
N GLN A 59 -10.78 6.56 6.65
CA GLN A 59 -11.82 6.14 7.59
C GLN A 59 -11.56 6.67 9.00
N ARG A 60 -10.30 6.62 9.47
CA ARG A 60 -9.91 7.19 10.77
C ARG A 60 -10.10 8.71 10.83
N GLU A 61 -9.76 9.43 9.76
CA GLU A 61 -10.01 10.87 9.65
C GLU A 61 -11.50 11.22 9.72
N LEU A 62 -12.36 10.39 9.12
CA LEU A 62 -13.81 10.60 9.13
C LEU A 62 -14.45 10.23 10.47
N ASN A 63 -13.93 9.22 11.17
CA ASN A 63 -14.44 8.77 12.47
C ASN A 63 -13.94 9.64 13.64
N ASN A 64 -12.82 10.35 13.51
CA ASN A 64 -12.31 11.29 14.50
C ASN A 64 -12.89 12.71 14.33
N LYS A 65 -14.07 12.84 13.73
CA LYS A 65 -14.81 14.08 13.54
C LYS A 65 -16.13 14.03 14.28
#